data_AF-A0A454XZB2-F1
#
_entry.id   AF-A0A454XZB2-F1
#
_cell.length_a   1.000
_cell.length_b   1.000
_cell.length_c   1.000
_cell.angle_alpha   90.00
_cell.angle_beta   90.00
_cell.angle_gamma   90.00
#
_symmetry.space_group_name_H-M   'P 1'
#
loop_
_entity.id
_entity.type
_entity.pdbx_description
1 polymer ?
#
loop_
_entity_poly.entity_id
_entity_poly.type
_entity_poly.pdbx_seq_one_letter_code
_entity_poly.pdbx_strand_id
1 'polypeptide(L)'
;MSTNEGNNAPLPTLLPTDDLSGLKEGEIYTDPKTGKAYRVKKTIMPHYSSSGPFGLGDPEDRTLRRIEADVIIPNRMNAHVERVACNAQYMDLIKCFREEGAVKGLAECKPILALFNKCKADKFHDIEFRERMTEEYLQERSDARRSGKTIKQRKLEEYRQWKEKNEGGEAK
;
A
#
# COMPACT_ATOMS: atom_id res chain seq x y z
N MET A 1 -33.83 -29.86 -7.32
CA MET A 1 -34.02 -28.42 -7.57
C MET A 1 -33.21 -27.69 -6.52
N SER A 2 -31.97 -27.34 -6.83
CA SER A 2 -31.07 -26.63 -5.91
C SER A 2 -31.04 -25.17 -6.31
N THR A 3 -31.57 -24.30 -5.46
CA THR A 3 -31.51 -22.84 -5.64
C THR A 3 -30.16 -22.34 -5.17
N ASN A 4 -29.39 -21.76 -6.10
CA ASN A 4 -28.15 -21.04 -5.83
C ASN A 4 -28.46 -19.74 -5.08
N GLU A 5 -28.15 -19.69 -3.78
CA GLU A 5 -28.06 -18.43 -3.06
C GLU A 5 -26.72 -17.77 -3.41
N GLY A 6 -26.77 -16.83 -4.35
CA GLY A 6 -25.67 -15.93 -4.63
C GLY A 6 -25.38 -15.08 -3.40
N ASN A 7 -24.20 -15.28 -2.82
CA ASN A 7 -23.63 -14.45 -1.77
C ASN A 7 -23.50 -13.00 -2.26
N ASN A 8 -24.57 -12.20 -2.11
CA ASN A 8 -24.48 -10.76 -2.12
C ASN A 8 -23.76 -10.34 -0.84
N ALA A 9 -22.44 -10.21 -0.92
CA ALA A 9 -21.69 -9.49 0.10
C ALA A 9 -22.34 -8.10 0.27
N PRO A 10 -22.72 -7.69 1.49
CA PRO A 10 -23.28 -6.37 1.70
C PRO A 10 -22.24 -5.33 1.23
N LEU A 11 -22.66 -4.47 0.29
CA LEU A 11 -21.91 -3.27 -0.09
C LEU A 11 -21.45 -2.58 1.20
N PRO A 12 -20.16 -2.19 1.32
CA PRO A 12 -19.66 -1.55 2.52
C PRO A 12 -20.54 -0.34 2.80
N THR A 13 -21.13 -0.28 4.00
CA THR A 13 -22.01 0.82 4.39
C THR A 13 -21.23 2.11 4.22
N LEU A 14 -21.62 2.90 3.22
CA LEU A 14 -21.16 4.27 3.04
C LEU A 14 -21.21 4.95 4.41
N LEU A 15 -20.19 5.70 4.77
CA LEU A 15 -20.33 6.60 5.91
C LEU A 15 -21.57 7.45 5.63
N PRO A 16 -22.45 7.72 6.61
CA PRO A 16 -23.65 8.54 6.40
C PRO A 16 -23.36 9.90 5.72
N THR A 17 -22.10 10.34 5.77
CA THR A 17 -21.55 11.55 5.15
C THR A 17 -21.26 11.47 3.65
N ASP A 18 -21.30 10.31 3.00
CA ASP A 18 -20.98 10.21 1.56
C ASP A 18 -22.21 10.46 0.67
N ASP A 19 -23.44 10.30 1.19
CA ASP A 19 -24.66 10.76 0.50
C ASP A 19 -24.93 12.23 0.83
N LEU A 20 -24.26 13.11 0.08
CA LEU A 20 -24.36 14.57 0.23
C LEU A 20 -25.53 15.19 -0.57
N SER A 21 -26.44 14.38 -1.10
CA SER A 21 -27.55 14.84 -1.95
C SER A 21 -28.51 15.76 -1.18
N GLY A 22 -28.77 15.46 0.09
CA GLY A 22 -29.70 16.21 0.94
C GLY A 22 -29.11 17.40 1.70
N LEU A 23 -27.77 17.52 1.80
CA LEU A 23 -27.11 18.55 2.60
C LEU A 23 -26.64 19.75 1.77
N LYS A 24 -26.62 20.95 2.39
CA LYS A 24 -26.11 22.16 1.74
C LYS A 24 -24.58 22.24 1.86
N GLU A 25 -23.94 22.85 0.88
CA GLU A 25 -22.50 23.11 0.95
C GLU A 25 -22.18 24.03 2.15
N GLY A 26 -21.19 23.65 2.96
CA GLY A 26 -20.77 24.39 4.14
C GLY A 26 -21.52 24.06 5.44
N GLU A 27 -22.57 23.23 5.39
CA GLU A 27 -23.30 22.76 6.57
C GLU A 27 -22.42 21.90 7.49
N ILE A 28 -22.63 21.98 8.81
CA ILE A 28 -21.90 21.17 9.79
C ILE A 28 -22.78 19.96 10.12
N TYR A 29 -22.36 18.78 9.66
CA TYR A 29 -23.00 17.51 9.97
C TYR A 29 -22.25 16.83 11.12
N THR A 30 -22.97 16.47 12.18
CA THR A 30 -22.42 15.67 13.27
C THR A 30 -22.86 14.22 13.10
N ASP A 31 -21.89 13.31 12.95
CA ASP A 31 -22.19 11.89 12.80
C ASP A 31 -22.69 11.31 14.13
N PRO A 32 -23.91 10.72 14.18
CA PRO A 32 -24.49 10.17 15.41
C PRO A 32 -23.72 8.97 15.95
N LYS A 33 -22.91 8.27 15.13
CA LYS A 33 -22.16 7.08 15.57
C LYS A 33 -20.77 7.43 16.10
N THR A 34 -20.12 8.43 15.53
CA THR A 34 -18.73 8.79 15.86
C THR A 34 -18.61 10.08 16.66
N GLY A 35 -19.67 10.88 16.74
CA GLY A 35 -19.69 12.18 17.42
C GLY A 35 -18.82 13.25 16.74
N LYS A 36 -18.25 12.96 15.57
CA LYS A 36 -17.37 13.88 14.84
C LYS A 36 -18.21 14.85 14.02
N ALA A 37 -17.85 16.13 14.08
CA ALA A 37 -18.44 17.19 13.25
C ALA A 37 -17.66 17.36 11.95
N TYR A 38 -18.36 17.33 10.82
CA TYR A 38 -17.82 17.47 9.48
C TYR A 38 -18.45 18.66 8.77
N ARG A 39 -17.64 19.48 8.10
CA ARG A 39 -18.15 20.50 7.19
C ARG A 39 -18.41 19.86 5.82
N VAL A 40 -19.65 19.92 5.36
CA VAL A 40 -20.07 19.39 4.05
C VAL A 40 -19.34 20.14 2.93
N LYS A 41 -18.59 19.39 2.11
CA LYS A 41 -17.95 19.88 0.87
C LYS A 41 -18.41 19.01 -0.28
N LYS A 42 -19.00 19.61 -1.32
CA LYS A 42 -19.46 18.89 -2.50
C LYS A 42 -18.30 18.74 -3.49
N THR A 43 -17.46 17.72 -3.26
CA THR A 43 -16.34 17.39 -4.15
C THR A 43 -16.65 16.18 -5.03
N ILE A 44 -15.99 16.08 -6.20
CA ILE A 44 -16.05 14.89 -7.07
C ILE A 44 -15.48 13.65 -6.37
N MET A 45 -14.57 13.83 -5.40
CA MET A 45 -14.01 12.74 -4.60
C MET A 45 -14.80 12.53 -3.30
N PRO A 46 -14.91 11.28 -2.81
CA PRO A 46 -15.52 10.97 -1.52
C PRO A 46 -14.81 11.68 -0.36
N HIS A 47 -15.55 12.01 0.70
CA HIS A 47 -15.03 12.82 1.80
C HIS A 47 -13.82 12.17 2.48
N TYR A 48 -13.83 10.84 2.63
CA TYR A 48 -12.71 10.09 3.23
C TYR A 48 -11.40 10.22 2.43
N SER A 49 -11.46 10.45 1.11
CA SER A 49 -10.29 10.57 0.23
C SER A 49 -9.60 11.93 0.33
N SER A 50 -10.33 12.97 0.72
CA SER A 50 -9.83 14.34 0.87
C SER A 50 -9.78 14.82 2.33
N SER A 51 -10.02 13.92 3.28
CA SER A 51 -10.00 14.20 4.71
C SER A 51 -8.56 14.20 5.29
N GLY A 52 -8.45 14.37 6.60
CA GLY A 52 -7.16 14.33 7.33
C GLY A 52 -6.43 15.68 7.39
N PRO A 53 -5.36 15.78 8.19
CA PRO A 53 -4.67 17.04 8.49
C PRO A 53 -4.01 17.69 7.27
N PHE A 54 -3.59 16.87 6.30
CA PHE A 54 -2.92 17.33 5.06
C PHE A 54 -3.79 17.15 3.80
N GLY A 55 -5.04 16.68 3.94
CA GLY A 55 -5.92 16.42 2.79
C GLY A 55 -5.53 15.18 1.95
N LEU A 56 -4.73 14.27 2.50
CA LEU A 56 -4.33 13.00 1.86
C LEU A 56 -5.26 11.81 2.21
N GLY A 57 -6.37 12.09 2.89
CA GLY A 57 -7.32 11.11 3.42
C GLY A 57 -7.15 10.85 4.91
N ASP A 58 -8.08 10.08 5.48
CA ASP A 58 -8.13 9.78 6.91
C ASP A 58 -6.96 8.86 7.30
N PRO A 59 -6.10 9.24 8.26
CA PRO A 59 -5.03 8.37 8.77
C PRO A 59 -5.50 7.05 9.38
N GLU A 60 -6.71 7.02 9.94
CA GLU A 60 -7.27 5.82 10.62
C GLU A 60 -8.04 4.91 9.67
N ASP A 61 -8.23 5.32 8.41
CA ASP A 61 -8.89 4.51 7.41
C ASP A 61 -8.02 3.29 7.07
N ARG A 62 -8.55 2.09 7.37
CA ARG A 62 -7.95 0.78 7.09
C ARG A 62 -8.51 0.10 5.84
N THR A 63 -9.38 0.77 5.09
CA THR A 63 -9.92 0.21 3.86
C THR A 63 -8.87 0.17 2.75
N LEU A 64 -8.97 -0.83 1.88
CA LEU A 64 -8.14 -0.93 0.70
C LEU A 64 -8.90 -0.52 -0.55
N ARG A 65 -8.29 0.37 -1.33
CA ARG A 65 -8.75 0.71 -2.67
C ARG A 65 -8.40 -0.43 -3.62
N ARG A 66 -9.19 -0.60 -4.69
CA ARG A 66 -8.97 -1.66 -5.68
C ARG A 66 -7.53 -1.67 -6.24
N ILE A 67 -7.00 -0.50 -6.57
CA ILE A 67 -5.61 -0.36 -7.06
C ILE A 67 -4.60 -0.81 -5.99
N GLU A 68 -4.86 -0.57 -4.71
CA GLU A 68 -3.96 -0.96 -3.62
C GLU A 68 -3.94 -2.48 -3.45
N ALA A 69 -5.12 -3.09 -3.47
CA ALA A 69 -5.30 -4.54 -3.33
C ALA A 69 -4.76 -5.32 -4.54
N ASP A 70 -4.99 -4.84 -5.76
CA ASP A 70 -4.71 -5.59 -6.99
C ASP A 70 -3.32 -5.30 -7.58
N VAL A 71 -2.73 -4.14 -7.26
CA VAL A 71 -1.46 -3.70 -7.87
C VAL A 71 -0.41 -3.41 -6.82
N ILE A 72 -0.69 -2.53 -5.85
CA ILE A 72 0.35 -2.05 -4.93
C ILE A 72 0.85 -3.17 -4.03
N ILE A 73 -0.05 -3.91 -3.38
CA ILE A 73 0.33 -5.01 -2.48
C ILE A 73 1.02 -6.15 -3.23
N PRO A 74 0.49 -6.64 -4.36
CA PRO A 74 1.20 -7.64 -5.16
C PRO A 74 2.59 -7.19 -5.62
N ASN A 75 2.76 -5.91 -5.97
CA ASN A 75 4.09 -5.38 -6.33
C ASN A 75 5.05 -5.35 -5.13
N ARG A 76 4.56 -5.02 -3.92
CA ARG A 76 5.35 -5.09 -2.69
C ARG A 76 5.74 -6.53 -2.35
N MET A 77 4.80 -7.46 -2.46
CA MET A 77 5.04 -8.89 -2.31
C MET A 77 6.12 -9.38 -3.28
N ASN A 78 6.02 -9.01 -4.57
CA ASN A 78 7.04 -9.32 -5.59
C ASN A 78 8.43 -8.80 -5.18
N ALA A 79 8.52 -7.53 -4.81
CA ALA A 79 9.79 -6.92 -4.40
C ALA A 79 10.39 -7.61 -3.16
N HIS A 80 9.56 -8.02 -2.20
CA HIS A 80 10.01 -8.77 -1.03
C HIS A 80 10.45 -10.20 -1.38
N VAL A 81 9.73 -10.86 -2.30
CA VAL A 81 10.09 -12.19 -2.81
C VAL A 81 11.46 -12.15 -3.49
N GLU A 82 11.70 -11.17 -4.36
CA GLU A 82 12.96 -11.02 -5.08
C GLU A 82 14.14 -10.65 -4.16
N ARG A 83 13.91 -9.81 -3.15
CA ARG A 83 14.97 -9.31 -2.26
C ARG A 83 15.28 -10.20 -1.07
N VAL A 84 14.27 -10.91 -0.54
CA VAL A 84 14.39 -11.61 0.75
C VAL A 84 14.01 -13.08 0.61
N ALA A 85 12.76 -13.39 0.24
CA ALA A 85 12.24 -14.75 0.42
C ALA A 85 12.80 -15.78 -0.59
N CYS A 86 12.91 -15.41 -1.86
CA CYS A 86 13.40 -16.25 -2.96
C CYS A 86 14.65 -15.63 -3.60
N ASN A 87 15.44 -14.91 -2.79
CA ASN A 87 16.59 -14.14 -3.28
C ASN A 87 17.65 -15.04 -3.93
N ALA A 88 17.92 -16.21 -3.35
CA ALA A 88 18.92 -17.13 -3.90
C ALA A 88 18.57 -17.56 -5.34
N GLN A 89 17.35 -18.06 -5.55
CA GLN A 89 16.87 -18.48 -6.86
C GLN A 89 16.81 -17.32 -7.85
N TYR A 90 16.45 -16.12 -7.37
CA TYR A 90 16.44 -14.91 -8.18
C TYR A 90 17.86 -14.49 -8.62
N MET A 91 18.85 -14.58 -7.72
CA MET A 91 20.24 -14.28 -8.03
C MET A 91 20.85 -15.31 -8.99
N ASP A 92 20.52 -16.59 -8.83
CA ASP A 92 20.91 -17.64 -9.77
C ASP A 92 20.33 -17.40 -11.17
N LEU A 93 19.07 -16.96 -11.22
CA LEU A 93 18.42 -16.59 -12.48
C LEU A 93 19.13 -15.40 -13.15
N ILE A 94 19.43 -14.34 -12.39
CA ILE A 94 20.18 -13.17 -12.89
C ILE A 94 21.57 -13.60 -13.39
N LYS A 95 22.25 -14.48 -12.65
CA LYS A 95 23.57 -14.97 -13.02
C LYS A 95 23.51 -15.73 -14.35
N CYS A 96 22.55 -16.63 -14.51
CA CYS A 96 22.34 -17.35 -15.75
C CYS A 96 22.06 -16.41 -16.93
N PHE A 97 21.18 -15.41 -16.77
CA PHE A 97 20.93 -14.42 -17.82
C PHE A 97 22.15 -13.57 -18.16
N ARG A 98 23.03 -13.31 -17.19
CA ARG A 98 24.27 -12.57 -17.41
C ARG A 98 25.32 -13.40 -18.17
N GLU A 99 25.37 -14.71 -17.93
CA GLU A 99 26.33 -15.63 -18.55
C GLU A 99 25.92 -16.04 -19.97
N GLU A 100 24.66 -16.43 -20.18
CA GLU A 100 24.17 -16.94 -21.47
C GLU A 100 23.75 -15.82 -22.45
N GLY A 101 23.54 -14.60 -21.94
CA GLY A 101 23.02 -13.47 -22.70
C GLY A 101 21.53 -13.57 -23.04
N ALA A 102 20.95 -12.47 -23.52
CA ALA A 102 19.49 -12.32 -23.63
C ALA A 102 18.81 -13.33 -24.59
N VAL A 103 19.48 -13.74 -25.66
CA VAL A 103 18.88 -14.59 -26.70
C VAL A 103 18.89 -16.07 -26.31
N LYS A 104 20.01 -16.58 -25.76
CA LYS A 104 20.13 -17.99 -25.34
C LYS A 104 19.62 -18.23 -23.92
N GLY A 105 19.79 -17.25 -23.03
CA GLY A 105 19.36 -17.35 -21.63
C GLY A 105 17.85 -17.60 -21.46
N LEU A 106 17.01 -17.15 -22.41
CA LEU A 106 15.57 -17.46 -22.38
C LEU A 106 15.26 -18.96 -22.53
N ALA A 107 16.14 -19.73 -23.19
CA ALA A 107 16.00 -21.18 -23.33
C ALA A 107 16.73 -21.93 -22.21
N GLU A 108 17.99 -21.57 -21.97
CA GLU A 108 18.88 -22.26 -21.03
C GLU A 108 18.53 -22.01 -19.56
N CYS A 109 18.02 -20.81 -19.22
CA CYS A 109 17.67 -20.46 -17.83
C CYS A 109 16.24 -20.87 -17.43
N LYS A 110 15.49 -21.54 -18.32
CA LYS A 110 14.14 -22.08 -18.02
C LYS A 110 14.03 -22.92 -16.74
N PRO A 111 14.95 -23.87 -16.44
CA PRO A 111 14.85 -24.67 -15.21
C PRO A 111 15.01 -23.81 -13.95
N ILE A 112 15.92 -22.83 -13.97
CA ILE A 112 16.13 -21.91 -12.85
C ILE A 112 14.91 -20.98 -12.68
N LEU A 113 14.35 -20.50 -13.80
CA LEU A 113 13.12 -19.71 -13.79
C LEU A 113 11.94 -20.49 -13.20
N ALA A 114 11.82 -21.79 -13.51
CA ALA A 114 10.78 -22.64 -12.95
C ALA A 114 10.90 -22.77 -11.42
N LEU A 115 12.12 -22.90 -10.90
CA LEU A 115 12.37 -22.91 -9.45
C LEU A 115 12.01 -21.59 -8.78
N PHE A 116 12.39 -20.47 -9.38
CA PHE A 116 12.01 -19.14 -8.89
C PHE A 116 10.49 -18.94 -8.92
N ASN A 117 9.82 -19.30 -10.02
CA ASN A 117 8.37 -19.20 -10.15
C ASN A 117 7.63 -20.08 -9.15
N LYS A 118 8.15 -21.27 -8.83
CA LYS A 118 7.59 -22.13 -7.78
C LYS A 118 7.67 -21.44 -6.41
N CYS A 119 8.87 -20.98 -6.02
CA CYS A 119 9.06 -20.27 -4.76
C CYS A 119 8.16 -19.02 -4.66
N LYS A 120 8.05 -18.27 -5.76
CA LYS A 120 7.16 -17.13 -5.87
C LYS A 120 5.70 -17.53 -5.68
N ALA A 121 5.21 -18.53 -6.40
CA ALA A 121 3.82 -19.00 -6.28
C ALA A 121 3.49 -19.43 -4.85
N ASP A 122 4.39 -20.19 -4.20
CA ASP A 122 4.21 -20.63 -2.82
C ASP A 122 4.05 -19.44 -1.85
N LYS A 123 4.82 -18.36 -2.06
CA LYS A 123 4.68 -17.12 -1.28
C LYS A 123 3.43 -16.33 -1.62
N PHE A 124 2.97 -16.32 -2.86
CA PHE A 124 1.74 -15.62 -3.23
C PHE A 124 0.47 -16.32 -2.71
N HIS A 125 0.53 -17.63 -2.45
CA HIS A 125 -0.55 -18.39 -1.81
C HIS A 125 -0.56 -18.28 -0.29
N ASP A 126 0.51 -17.76 0.32
CA ASP A 126 0.62 -17.55 1.76
C ASP A 126 -0.21 -16.32 2.18
N ILE A 127 -1.31 -16.58 2.91
CA ILE A 127 -2.23 -15.54 3.38
C ILE A 127 -1.55 -14.64 4.42
N GLU A 128 -0.77 -15.22 5.34
CA GLU A 128 -0.06 -14.46 6.38
C GLU A 128 0.96 -13.52 5.74
N PHE A 129 1.63 -13.96 4.67
CA PHE A 129 2.54 -13.11 3.92
C PHE A 129 1.82 -11.91 3.29
N ARG A 130 0.65 -12.14 2.68
CA ARG A 130 -0.15 -11.06 2.10
C ARG A 130 -0.67 -10.09 3.17
N GLU A 131 -1.12 -10.60 4.31
CA GLU A 131 -1.59 -9.79 5.44
C GLU A 131 -0.47 -8.92 6.01
N ARG A 132 0.72 -9.49 6.22
CA ARG A 132 1.88 -8.72 6.69
C ARG A 132 2.25 -7.58 5.73
N MET A 133 2.35 -7.88 4.43
CA MET A 133 2.65 -6.85 3.41
C MET A 133 1.55 -5.78 3.32
N THR A 134 0.30 -6.16 3.61
CA THR A 134 -0.84 -5.24 3.67
C THR A 134 -0.74 -4.32 4.88
N GLU A 135 -0.42 -4.85 6.06
CA GLU A 135 -0.27 -4.06 7.28
C GLU A 135 0.88 -3.05 7.15
N GLU A 136 2.03 -3.49 6.63
CA GLU A 136 3.17 -2.60 6.35
C GLU A 136 2.77 -1.45 5.42
N TYR A 137 1.95 -1.73 4.40
CA TYR A 137 1.42 -0.71 3.51
C TYR A 137 0.45 0.25 4.19
N LEU A 138 -0.51 -0.26 4.96
CA LEU A 138 -1.48 0.55 5.69
C LEU A 138 -0.80 1.46 6.71
N GLN A 139 0.22 0.96 7.41
CA GLN A 139 1.01 1.74 8.34
C GLN A 139 1.77 2.87 7.64
N GLU A 140 2.46 2.59 6.53
CA GLU A 140 3.12 3.62 5.73
C GLU A 140 2.13 4.68 5.22
N ARG A 141 0.95 4.24 4.77
CA ARG A 141 -0.11 5.14 4.29
C ARG A 141 -0.64 6.02 5.42
N SER A 142 -0.90 5.44 6.59
CA SER A 142 -1.29 6.16 7.81
C SER A 142 -0.25 7.23 8.16
N ASP A 143 1.03 6.86 8.21
CA ASP A 143 2.12 7.82 8.50
C ASP A 143 2.19 8.96 7.48
N ALA A 144 2.05 8.64 6.18
CA ALA A 144 2.07 9.64 5.12
C ALA A 144 0.87 10.60 5.24
N ARG A 145 -0.31 10.08 5.60
CA ARG A 145 -1.52 10.89 5.86
C ARG A 145 -1.39 11.75 7.11
N ARG A 146 -0.73 11.26 8.18
CA ARG A 146 -0.48 12.00 9.42
C ARG A 146 0.58 13.08 9.28
N SER A 147 1.64 12.82 8.53
CA SER A 147 2.81 13.71 8.44
C SER A 147 2.84 14.57 7.17
N GLY A 148 2.04 14.22 6.16
CA GLY A 148 2.10 14.84 4.83
C GLY A 148 3.38 14.52 4.05
N LYS A 149 4.22 13.60 4.54
CA LYS A 149 5.55 13.30 3.99
C LYS A 149 5.69 11.83 3.64
N THR A 150 6.35 11.56 2.52
CA THR A 150 6.75 10.21 2.13
C THR A 150 7.84 9.65 3.05
N ILE A 151 8.02 8.32 3.09
CA ILE A 151 9.13 7.70 3.83
C ILE A 151 10.49 8.30 3.43
N LYS A 152 10.70 8.54 2.13
CA LYS A 152 11.97 9.10 1.63
C LYS A 152 12.22 10.51 2.14
N GLN A 153 11.19 11.35 2.16
CA GLN A 153 11.29 12.72 2.70
C GLN A 153 11.59 12.70 4.19
N ARG A 154 10.90 11.85 4.95
CA ARG A 154 11.12 11.70 6.39
C ARG A 154 12.56 11.27 6.71
N LYS A 155 13.05 10.22 6.03
CA LYS A 155 14.45 9.76 6.16
C LYS A 155 15.46 10.82 5.77
N LEU A 156 15.18 11.61 4.73
CA LEU A 156 16.05 12.69 4.30
C LEU A 156 16.12 13.82 5.33
N GLU A 157 14.99 14.16 5.96
CA GLU A 157 14.95 15.14 7.05
C GLU A 157 15.66 14.63 8.30
N GLU A 158 15.45 13.37 8.69
CA GLU A 158 16.18 12.71 9.79
C GLU A 158 17.69 12.76 9.54
N TYR A 159 18.13 12.46 8.31
CA TYR A 159 19.54 12.55 7.92
C TYR A 159 20.08 13.98 8.00
N ARG A 160 19.31 14.98 7.54
CA ARG A 160 19.70 16.40 7.64
C ARG A 160 19.85 16.83 9.09
N GLN A 161 18.91 16.47 9.95
CA GLN A 161 18.96 16.77 11.38
C GLN A 161 20.15 16.07 12.08
N TRP A 162 20.43 14.83 11.70
CA TRP A 162 21.61 14.10 12.18
C TRP A 162 22.91 14.80 11.75
N LYS A 163 22.98 15.25 10.50
CA LYS A 163 24.14 15.96 9.94
C LYS A 163 24.40 17.28 10.65
N GLU A 164 23.35 18.09 10.85
CA GLU A 164 23.44 19.37 11.58
C GLU A 164 23.96 19.20 13.01
N LYS A 165 23.54 18.14 13.71
CA LYS A 165 23.97 17.85 15.09
C LYS A 165 25.43 17.40 15.19
N ASN A 166 25.94 16.66 14.20
CA ASN A 166 27.28 16.09 14.26
C ASN A 166 28.35 16.99 13.62
N GLU A 167 28.05 17.68 12.52
CA GLU A 167 29.00 18.60 11.87
C GLU A 167 28.97 20.00 12.49
N GLY A 168 27.84 20.42 13.06
CA GLY A 168 27.75 21.67 13.82
C GLY A 168 28.44 21.63 15.19
N GLY A 169 28.92 20.46 15.62
CA GLY A 169 29.67 20.26 16.87
C GLY A 169 31.19 20.31 16.74
N GLU A 170 31.74 20.33 15.52
CA GLU A 170 33.20 20.40 15.28
C GLU A 170 33.73 21.84 15.19
N ALA A 171 32.87 22.85 15.35
CA ALA A 171 33.26 24.25 15.48
C ALA A 171 33.23 24.68 16.95
N LYS A 172 34.18 24.20 17.75
CA LYS A 172 34.50 24.83 19.03
C LYS A 172 35.98 24.70 19.38
#